data_AF-A0A1M4MKM4-F1
#
_entry.id   AF-A0A1M4MKM4-F1
#
_cell.length_a   1.000
_cell.length_b   1.000
_cell.length_c   1.000
_cell.angle_alpha   90.00
_cell.angle_beta   90.00
_cell.angle_gamma   90.00
#
_symmetry.space_group_name_H-M   'P 1'
#
loop_
_entity.id
_entity.type
_entity.pdbx_description
1 polymer ?
#
loop_
_entity_poly.entity_id
_entity_poly.type
_entity_poly.pdbx_seq_one_letter_code
_entity_poly.pdbx_strand_id
1 'polypeptide(L)'
;MKLTADCTDCLISRVEYESRLCIDDSLRVSEIVDACRTLLERIAADPVPAPVIASRVHRLAYRMIGDPDPYRSLKKGNNADAAAVCRAVRGELATFRDLALASVIGNTLDYGSQAHTVTDNFVEFFRREFAAGLTVDDTAAIEGLASRVVYLADNCGEIVFDALFADYLKKNGAHVTFAVRGAPILNDATMEDAVALGLDRRVDLLTPTTDGIAELGLNREHAPPALADALDRATLVIAKGMANYESLSDGRDLPPVAYLMSVKCAPIGADIGIPVGSRVALLRE
;
A
#
# COMPACT_ATOMS: atom_id res chain seq x y z
N MET A 1 -12.07 11.52 -3.25
CA MET A 1 -12.99 10.82 -4.21
C MET A 1 -14.17 10.14 -3.49
N LYS A 2 -15.37 10.06 -4.11
CA LYS A 2 -16.52 9.26 -3.60
C LYS A 2 -16.54 7.85 -4.18
N LEU A 3 -17.09 6.87 -3.45
CA LEU A 3 -17.31 5.51 -3.95
C LEU A 3 -18.23 5.49 -5.18
N THR A 4 -17.88 4.69 -6.18
CA THR A 4 -18.71 4.40 -7.36
C THR A 4 -19.31 2.99 -7.28
N ALA A 5 -20.18 2.64 -8.24
CA ALA A 5 -20.70 1.27 -8.35
C ALA A 5 -19.56 0.25 -8.55
N ASP A 6 -18.59 0.56 -9.41
CA ASP A 6 -17.41 -0.28 -9.63
C ASP A 6 -16.60 -0.50 -8.34
N CYS A 7 -16.50 0.51 -7.48
CA CYS A 7 -15.84 0.37 -6.17
C CYS A 7 -16.58 -0.61 -5.26
N THR A 8 -17.91 -0.64 -5.34
CA THR A 8 -18.76 -1.54 -4.53
C THR A 8 -18.50 -2.99 -4.91
N ASP A 9 -18.53 -3.30 -6.20
CA ASP A 9 -18.30 -4.67 -6.69
C ASP A 9 -16.85 -5.12 -6.44
N CYS A 10 -15.89 -4.20 -6.60
CA CYS A 10 -14.48 -4.46 -6.28
C CYS A 10 -14.31 -4.83 -4.79
N LEU A 11 -14.89 -4.04 -3.88
CA LEU A 11 -14.81 -4.30 -2.44
C LEU A 11 -15.47 -5.63 -2.06
N ILE A 12 -16.65 -5.93 -2.59
CA ILE A 12 -17.35 -7.17 -2.25
C ILE A 12 -16.66 -8.41 -2.84
N SER A 13 -16.10 -8.33 -4.06
CA SER A 13 -15.29 -9.42 -4.60
C SER A 13 -14.05 -9.70 -3.74
N ARG A 14 -13.48 -8.66 -3.10
CA ARG A 14 -12.37 -8.83 -2.17
C ARG A 14 -12.79 -9.50 -0.85
N VAL A 15 -13.98 -9.19 -0.34
CA VAL A 15 -14.58 -9.88 0.82
C VAL A 15 -14.80 -11.37 0.53
N GLU A 16 -15.27 -11.70 -0.67
CA GLU A 16 -15.41 -13.11 -1.07
C GLU A 16 -14.04 -13.80 -1.10
N TYR A 17 -13.05 -13.16 -1.74
CA TYR A 17 -11.70 -13.70 -1.83
C TYR A 17 -11.07 -13.94 -0.46
N GLU A 18 -11.09 -12.97 0.45
CA GLU A 18 -10.52 -13.14 1.79
C GLU A 18 -11.25 -14.19 2.62
N SER A 19 -12.57 -14.33 2.45
CA SER A 19 -13.34 -15.40 3.09
C SER A 19 -12.90 -16.78 2.58
N ARG A 20 -12.67 -16.91 1.26
CA ARG A 20 -12.22 -18.15 0.60
C ARG A 20 -10.79 -18.56 0.95
N LEU A 21 -9.96 -17.65 1.49
CA LEU A 21 -8.64 -18.01 2.00
C LEU A 21 -8.72 -18.88 3.26
N CYS A 22 -9.82 -18.77 4.01
CA CYS A 22 -9.99 -19.41 5.31
C CYS A 22 -11.15 -20.43 5.36
N ILE A 23 -12.11 -20.33 4.43
CA ILE A 23 -13.40 -21.04 4.49
C ILE A 23 -13.72 -21.72 3.16
N ASP A 24 -13.88 -23.05 3.20
CA ASP A 24 -14.30 -23.86 2.05
C ASP A 24 -15.83 -23.87 1.85
N ASP A 25 -16.61 -23.72 2.94
CA ASP A 25 -18.07 -23.73 2.89
C ASP A 25 -18.63 -22.51 2.14
N SER A 26 -19.19 -22.77 0.96
CA SER A 26 -19.74 -21.74 0.09
C SER A 26 -20.96 -21.02 0.68
N LEU A 27 -21.77 -21.70 1.51
CA LEU A 27 -22.90 -21.05 2.17
C LEU A 27 -22.38 -20.05 3.20
N ARG A 28 -21.38 -20.45 3.99
CA ARG A 28 -20.76 -19.55 4.97
C ARG A 28 -20.09 -18.34 4.33
N VAL A 29 -19.41 -18.54 3.19
CA VAL A 29 -18.83 -17.42 2.42
C VAL A 29 -19.93 -16.48 1.92
N SER A 30 -21.03 -17.01 1.38
CA SER A 30 -22.17 -16.19 0.93
C SER A 30 -22.77 -15.36 2.08
N GLU A 31 -22.95 -15.95 3.26
CA GLU A 31 -23.45 -15.22 4.45
C GLU A 31 -22.58 -14.01 4.81
N ILE A 32 -21.24 -14.18 4.74
CA ILE A 32 -20.29 -13.10 5.04
C ILE A 32 -20.36 -12.01 3.98
N VAL A 33 -20.38 -12.40 2.71
CA VAL A 33 -20.49 -11.50 1.56
C VAL A 33 -21.78 -10.68 1.64
N ASP A 34 -22.92 -11.30 1.94
CA ASP A 34 -24.23 -10.64 2.05
C ASP A 34 -24.28 -9.67 3.24
N ALA A 35 -23.71 -10.05 4.38
CA ALA A 35 -23.60 -9.17 5.55
C ALA A 35 -22.72 -7.94 5.25
N CYS A 36 -21.60 -8.15 4.56
CA CYS A 36 -20.70 -7.06 4.15
C CYS A 36 -21.34 -6.14 3.12
N ARG A 37 -22.08 -6.68 2.15
CA ARG A 37 -22.88 -5.91 1.18
C ARG A 37 -23.92 -5.05 1.88
N THR A 38 -24.66 -5.64 2.82
CA THR A 38 -25.66 -4.92 3.63
C THR A 38 -25.04 -3.79 4.44
N LEU A 39 -23.84 -4.00 5.02
CA LEU A 39 -23.13 -2.94 5.72
C LEU A 39 -22.73 -1.83 4.74
N LEU A 40 -22.12 -2.19 3.62
CA LEU A 40 -21.65 -1.24 2.60
C LEU A 40 -22.77 -0.34 2.10
N GLU A 41 -23.95 -0.89 1.79
CA GLU A 41 -25.13 -0.12 1.39
C GLU A 41 -25.53 0.96 2.41
N ARG A 42 -25.33 0.70 3.70
CA ARG A 42 -25.67 1.65 4.78
C ARG A 42 -24.64 2.77 4.93
N ILE A 43 -23.37 2.49 4.67
CA ILE A 43 -22.26 3.40 4.98
C ILE A 43 -21.60 4.01 3.73
N ALA A 44 -21.98 3.59 2.52
CA ALA A 44 -21.36 4.05 1.27
C ALA A 44 -21.48 5.56 1.05
N ALA A 45 -22.49 6.20 1.65
CA ALA A 45 -22.73 7.64 1.57
C ALA A 45 -22.13 8.43 2.75
N ASP A 46 -21.43 7.76 3.69
CA ASP A 46 -20.80 8.45 4.80
C ASP A 46 -19.78 9.47 4.29
N PRO A 47 -19.66 10.65 4.94
CA PRO A 47 -18.76 11.72 4.51
C PRO A 47 -17.31 11.45 4.95
N VAL A 48 -16.79 10.27 4.61
CA VAL A 48 -15.42 9.84 4.92
C VAL A 48 -14.74 9.31 3.65
N PRO A 49 -13.40 9.25 3.59
CA PRO A 49 -12.69 8.68 2.45
C PRO A 49 -13.08 7.20 2.21
N ALA A 50 -13.06 6.79 0.94
CA ALA A 50 -13.39 5.42 0.54
C ALA A 50 -12.57 4.33 1.28
N PRO A 51 -11.26 4.51 1.56
CA PRO A 51 -10.51 3.56 2.38
C PRO A 51 -11.09 3.32 3.78
N VAL A 52 -11.69 4.34 4.42
CA VAL A 52 -12.32 4.21 5.74
C VAL A 52 -13.57 3.33 5.65
N ILE A 53 -14.37 3.49 4.59
CA ILE A 53 -15.56 2.65 4.34
C ILE A 53 -15.13 1.20 4.07
N ALA A 54 -14.17 0.99 3.17
CA ALA A 54 -13.65 -0.34 2.87
C ALA A 54 -13.10 -1.04 4.11
N SER A 55 -12.38 -0.31 4.97
CA SER A 55 -11.83 -0.86 6.21
C SER A 55 -12.93 -1.30 7.18
N ARG A 56 -14.05 -0.56 7.28
CA ARG A 56 -15.20 -0.98 8.11
C ARG A 56 -15.80 -2.30 7.60
N VAL A 57 -15.85 -2.49 6.29
CA VAL A 57 -16.34 -3.72 5.66
C VAL A 57 -15.38 -4.89 5.90
N HIS A 58 -14.08 -4.74 5.66
CA HIS A 58 -13.09 -5.79 5.94
C HIS A 58 -13.04 -6.16 7.43
N ARG A 59 -13.14 -5.19 8.34
CA ARG A 59 -13.24 -5.48 9.77
C ARG A 59 -14.48 -6.30 10.12
N LEU A 60 -15.60 -6.14 9.42
CA LEU A 60 -16.78 -7.01 9.59
C LEU A 60 -16.48 -8.42 9.07
N ALA A 61 -15.92 -8.53 7.87
CA ALA A 61 -15.54 -9.82 7.29
C ALA A 61 -14.61 -10.59 8.23
N TYR A 62 -13.55 -9.98 8.75
CA TYR A 62 -12.58 -10.65 9.65
C TYR A 62 -13.24 -11.16 10.94
N ARG A 63 -14.16 -10.37 11.52
CA ARG A 63 -14.94 -10.82 12.69
C ARG A 63 -15.81 -12.03 12.37
N MET A 64 -16.41 -12.10 11.18
CA MET A 64 -17.28 -13.21 10.78
C MET A 64 -16.51 -14.45 10.31
N ILE A 65 -15.33 -14.25 9.72
CA ILE A 65 -14.37 -15.32 9.38
C ILE A 65 -13.80 -15.93 10.66
N GLY A 66 -13.51 -15.12 11.68
CA GLY A 66 -12.89 -15.55 12.92
C GLY A 66 -11.36 -15.62 12.85
N ASP A 67 -10.75 -15.05 11.82
CA ASP A 67 -9.30 -14.91 11.65
C ASP A 67 -8.95 -13.41 11.53
N PRO A 68 -8.08 -12.86 12.40
CA PRO A 68 -7.64 -11.47 12.30
C PRO A 68 -6.67 -11.19 11.15
N ASP A 69 -6.14 -12.20 10.46
CA ASP A 69 -5.23 -12.03 9.31
C ASP A 69 -5.39 -13.16 8.28
N PRO A 70 -6.48 -13.15 7.48
CA PRO A 70 -6.68 -14.14 6.40
C PRO A 70 -5.55 -14.20 5.37
N TYR A 71 -4.77 -13.12 5.24
CA TYR A 71 -3.72 -12.96 4.23
C TYR A 71 -2.33 -13.40 4.70
N ARG A 72 -2.18 -13.85 5.95
CA ARG A 72 -0.88 -14.15 6.57
C ARG A 72 0.06 -14.99 5.70
N SER A 73 -0.46 -16.06 5.11
CA SER A 73 0.32 -16.97 4.26
C SER A 73 0.73 -16.30 2.94
N LEU A 74 -0.17 -15.55 2.31
CA LEU A 74 0.11 -14.80 1.09
C LEU A 74 1.16 -13.72 1.34
N LYS A 75 1.04 -12.95 2.42
CA LYS A 75 2.04 -11.92 2.79
C LYS A 75 3.44 -12.50 2.93
N LYS A 76 3.57 -13.67 3.58
CA LYS A 76 4.85 -14.38 3.72
C LYS A 76 5.42 -14.84 2.39
N GLY A 77 4.59 -15.43 1.52
CA GLY A 77 4.99 -15.81 0.16
C GLY A 77 5.46 -14.60 -0.64
N ASN A 78 4.67 -13.53 -0.65
CA ASN A 78 4.96 -12.32 -1.40
C ASN A 78 6.28 -11.66 -0.95
N ASN A 79 6.53 -11.58 0.36
CA ASN A 79 7.80 -11.06 0.87
C ASN A 79 8.98 -11.94 0.47
N ALA A 80 8.83 -13.27 0.46
CA ALA A 80 9.89 -14.20 0.10
C ALA A 80 10.27 -14.09 -1.39
N ASP A 81 9.26 -14.04 -2.27
CA ASP A 81 9.46 -13.91 -3.71
C ASP A 81 10.05 -12.54 -4.07
N ALA A 82 9.51 -11.47 -3.49
CA ALA A 82 10.07 -10.14 -3.65
C ALA A 82 11.51 -10.05 -3.16
N ALA A 83 11.86 -10.70 -2.03
CA ALA A 83 13.23 -10.77 -1.55
C ALA A 83 14.15 -11.53 -2.53
N ALA A 84 13.66 -12.56 -3.21
CA ALA A 84 14.42 -13.27 -4.24
C ALA A 84 14.69 -12.37 -5.45
N VAL A 85 13.67 -11.66 -5.96
CA VAL A 85 13.83 -10.69 -7.05
C VAL A 85 14.78 -9.58 -6.65
N CYS A 86 14.55 -8.97 -5.49
CA CYS A 86 15.37 -7.91 -4.93
C CYS A 86 16.84 -8.32 -4.82
N ARG A 87 17.15 -9.55 -4.38
CA ARG A 87 18.55 -10.03 -4.34
C ARG A 87 19.22 -10.05 -5.72
N ALA A 88 18.47 -10.38 -6.77
CA ALA A 88 18.98 -10.45 -8.13
C ALA A 88 19.22 -9.06 -8.76
N VAL A 89 18.35 -8.09 -8.45
CA VAL A 89 18.33 -6.79 -9.16
C VAL A 89 18.88 -5.62 -8.34
N ARG A 90 19.02 -5.73 -7.02
CA ARG A 90 19.43 -4.60 -6.15
C ARG A 90 20.77 -3.96 -6.50
N GLY A 91 21.67 -4.69 -7.17
CA GLY A 91 22.95 -4.14 -7.64
C GLY A 91 22.81 -3.19 -8.83
N GLU A 92 21.66 -3.22 -9.51
CA GLU A 92 21.30 -2.38 -10.66
C GLU A 92 20.59 -1.09 -10.22
N LEU A 93 20.15 -1.00 -8.94
CA LEU A 93 19.38 0.13 -8.40
C LEU A 93 20.31 1.10 -7.65
N ALA A 94 20.58 2.27 -8.22
CA ALA A 94 21.59 3.19 -7.67
C ALA A 94 21.05 4.59 -7.37
N THR A 95 20.03 5.04 -8.10
CA THR A 95 19.50 6.39 -8.00
C THR A 95 18.16 6.42 -7.24
N PHE A 96 17.76 7.61 -6.79
CA PHE A 96 16.43 7.84 -6.23
C PHE A 96 15.34 7.36 -7.19
N ARG A 97 15.48 7.68 -8.48
CA ARG A 97 14.54 7.26 -9.54
C ARG A 97 14.45 5.75 -9.68
N ASP A 98 15.58 5.04 -9.64
CA ASP A 98 15.59 3.57 -9.75
C ASP A 98 14.83 2.93 -8.59
N LEU A 99 15.05 3.45 -7.37
CA LEU A 99 14.40 2.94 -6.16
C LEU A 99 12.92 3.30 -6.10
N ALA A 100 12.55 4.50 -6.53
CA ALA A 100 11.15 4.89 -6.69
C ALA A 100 10.42 3.97 -7.67
N LEU A 101 10.98 3.75 -8.86
CA LEU A 101 10.40 2.83 -9.85
C LEU A 101 10.34 1.39 -9.35
N ALA A 102 11.42 0.88 -8.75
CA ALA A 102 11.45 -0.47 -8.17
C ALA A 102 10.37 -0.64 -7.08
N SER A 103 10.18 0.38 -6.24
CA SER A 103 9.14 0.40 -5.21
C SER A 103 7.71 0.39 -5.80
N VAL A 104 7.50 0.97 -6.99
CA VAL A 104 6.20 0.94 -7.69
C VAL A 104 5.97 -0.43 -8.36
N ILE A 105 7.00 -1.01 -8.97
CA ILE A 105 6.95 -2.34 -9.59
C ILE A 105 6.69 -3.42 -8.53
N GLY A 106 7.25 -3.26 -7.32
CA GLY A 106 6.97 -4.16 -6.19
C GLY A 106 5.47 -4.31 -5.88
N ASN A 107 4.66 -3.26 -6.11
CA ASN A 107 3.21 -3.26 -5.93
C ASN A 107 2.45 -4.00 -7.07
N THR A 108 3.08 -4.24 -8.22
CA THR A 108 2.42 -4.92 -9.36
C THR A 108 2.67 -6.42 -9.39
N LEU A 109 3.55 -6.91 -8.54
CA LEU A 109 3.92 -8.32 -8.47
C LEU A 109 3.00 -9.04 -7.49
N ASP A 110 1.96 -9.68 -8.02
CA ASP A 110 1.04 -10.52 -7.24
C ASP A 110 1.67 -11.91 -7.02
N TYR A 111 2.62 -11.96 -6.08
CA TYR A 111 3.52 -13.09 -5.80
C TYR A 111 2.86 -14.33 -5.14
N GLY A 112 1.60 -14.64 -5.48
CA GLY A 112 0.92 -15.76 -4.82
C GLY A 112 -0.53 -16.01 -5.19
N SER A 113 -1.14 -15.23 -6.09
CA SER A 113 -2.46 -15.58 -6.60
C SER A 113 -2.32 -16.67 -7.66
N GLN A 114 -2.96 -17.84 -7.43
CA GLN A 114 -3.12 -18.87 -8.47
C GLN A 114 -3.87 -18.34 -9.72
N ALA A 115 -4.44 -17.13 -9.65
CA ALA A 115 -5.13 -16.45 -10.74
C ALA A 115 -4.19 -15.67 -11.68
N HIS A 116 -2.95 -15.37 -11.27
CA HIS A 116 -1.99 -14.60 -12.06
C HIS A 116 -0.61 -15.26 -12.10
N THR A 117 -0.54 -16.50 -12.58
CA THR A 117 0.69 -17.18 -13.02
C THR A 117 1.25 -16.55 -14.31
N VAL A 118 1.47 -15.22 -14.34
CA VAL A 118 1.78 -14.50 -15.58
C VAL A 118 3.27 -14.51 -15.91
N THR A 119 4.16 -14.79 -14.96
CA THR A 119 5.57 -15.05 -15.27
C THR A 119 6.19 -16.00 -14.26
N ASP A 120 6.53 -17.22 -14.67
CA ASP A 120 7.37 -18.15 -13.89
C ASP A 120 8.76 -17.55 -13.56
N ASN A 121 9.08 -16.37 -14.12
CA ASN A 121 10.30 -15.62 -13.90
C ASN A 121 10.02 -14.16 -13.47
N PHE A 122 9.76 -13.94 -12.17
CA PHE A 122 9.55 -12.61 -11.60
C PHE A 122 10.72 -11.63 -11.82
N VAL A 123 11.96 -12.13 -11.98
CA VAL A 123 13.13 -11.28 -12.25
C VAL A 123 13.06 -10.67 -13.65
N GLU A 124 12.66 -11.47 -14.65
CA GLU A 124 12.50 -10.99 -16.02
C GLU A 124 11.32 -10.03 -16.14
N PHE A 125 10.20 -10.33 -15.47
CA PHE A 125 9.10 -9.38 -15.31
C PHE A 125 9.61 -8.06 -14.75
N PHE A 126 10.32 -8.09 -13.62
CA PHE A 126 10.84 -6.88 -12.99
C PHE A 126 11.71 -6.09 -13.97
N ARG A 127 12.66 -6.74 -14.66
CA ARG A 127 13.54 -6.05 -15.61
C ARG A 127 12.78 -5.45 -16.79
N ARG A 128 11.76 -6.14 -17.31
CA ARG A 128 10.89 -5.60 -18.37
C ARG A 128 10.14 -4.37 -17.89
N GLU A 129 9.51 -4.45 -16.72
CA GLU A 129 8.76 -3.33 -16.15
C GLU A 129 9.69 -2.16 -15.80
N PHE A 130 10.89 -2.44 -15.29
CA PHE A 130 11.91 -1.45 -14.99
C PHE A 130 12.39 -0.73 -16.26
N ALA A 131 12.63 -1.46 -17.35
CA ALA A 131 12.97 -0.89 -18.65
C ALA A 131 11.84 -0.01 -19.22
N ALA A 132 10.58 -0.35 -18.96
CA ALA A 132 9.42 0.42 -19.41
C ALA A 132 9.21 1.73 -18.61
N GLY A 133 9.82 1.89 -17.44
CA GLY A 133 9.91 3.18 -16.75
C GLY A 133 8.62 3.72 -16.12
N LEU A 134 8.70 4.94 -15.59
CA LEU A 134 7.57 5.67 -15.03
C LEU A 134 6.81 6.41 -16.14
N THR A 135 5.47 6.38 -16.08
CA THR A 135 4.59 7.15 -16.95
C THR A 135 4.56 8.62 -16.56
N VAL A 136 4.53 8.89 -15.24
CA VAL A 136 4.71 10.23 -14.65
C VAL A 136 5.91 10.15 -13.72
N ASP A 137 6.86 11.07 -13.90
CA ASP A 137 8.19 10.96 -13.33
C ASP A 137 8.64 12.31 -12.73
N ASP A 138 8.14 12.62 -11.55
CA ASP A 138 8.55 13.79 -10.76
C ASP A 138 9.71 13.46 -9.82
N THR A 139 10.43 12.34 -10.04
CA THR A 139 11.42 11.80 -9.07
C THR A 139 12.49 12.80 -8.68
N ALA A 140 12.97 13.65 -9.60
CA ALA A 140 13.95 14.69 -9.31
C ALA A 140 13.40 15.79 -8.37
N ALA A 141 12.14 16.21 -8.56
CA ALA A 141 11.50 17.18 -7.68
C ALA A 141 11.24 16.58 -6.29
N ILE A 142 10.78 15.33 -6.25
CA ILE A 142 10.56 14.58 -5.02
C ILE A 142 11.87 14.44 -4.24
N GLU A 143 12.97 14.06 -4.91
CA GLU A 143 14.30 13.91 -4.29
C GLU A 143 14.77 15.22 -3.64
N GLY A 144 14.53 16.37 -4.29
CA GLY A 144 14.86 17.68 -3.75
C GLY A 144 14.16 18.04 -2.44
N LEU A 145 13.05 17.38 -2.11
CA LEU A 145 12.27 17.60 -0.88
C LEU A 145 12.56 16.54 0.20
N ALA A 146 13.36 15.51 -0.08
CA ALA A 146 13.49 14.32 0.74
C ALA A 146 14.40 14.47 1.98
N SER A 147 14.35 15.60 2.69
CA SER A 147 15.17 15.85 3.89
C SER A 147 14.57 15.23 5.16
N ARG A 148 13.25 15.31 5.36
CA ARG A 148 12.52 14.75 6.50
C ARG A 148 11.28 14.03 5.96
N VAL A 149 11.40 12.72 5.78
CA VAL A 149 10.45 11.90 5.04
C VAL A 149 9.56 11.12 5.99
N VAL A 150 8.25 11.17 5.75
CA VAL A 150 7.31 10.14 6.23
C VAL A 150 7.01 9.19 5.08
N TYR A 151 7.41 7.94 5.21
CA TYR A 151 7.20 6.89 4.23
C TYR A 151 6.01 6.03 4.66
N LEU A 152 4.87 6.18 3.99
CA LEU A 152 3.67 5.38 4.23
C LEU A 152 3.70 4.17 3.30
N ALA A 153 4.02 3.00 3.85
CA ALA A 153 4.03 1.75 3.10
C ALA A 153 2.61 1.29 2.71
N ASP A 154 2.57 0.30 1.82
CA ASP A 154 1.33 -0.34 1.37
C ASP A 154 1.43 -1.85 1.56
N ASN A 155 1.88 -2.61 0.56
CA ASN A 155 1.77 -4.07 0.55
C ASN A 155 3.00 -4.84 1.03
N CYS A 156 2.77 -6.07 1.52
CA CYS A 156 3.80 -7.11 1.54
C CYS A 156 4.21 -7.50 0.10
N GLY A 157 5.48 -7.85 -0.08
CA GLY A 157 6.17 -7.93 -1.37
C GLY A 157 6.79 -6.59 -1.74
N GLU A 158 5.98 -5.54 -1.80
CA GLU A 158 6.42 -4.17 -2.10
C GLU A 158 7.39 -3.62 -1.05
N ILE A 159 7.10 -3.84 0.24
CA ILE A 159 7.90 -3.35 1.38
C ILE A 159 9.38 -3.79 1.32
N VAL A 160 9.70 -4.87 0.59
CA VAL A 160 11.10 -5.29 0.37
C VAL A 160 11.89 -4.25 -0.42
N PHE A 161 11.29 -3.67 -1.47
CA PHE A 161 11.90 -2.61 -2.26
C PHE A 161 11.83 -1.27 -1.54
N ASP A 162 10.74 -1.01 -0.81
CA ASP A 162 10.61 0.18 0.04
C ASP A 162 11.72 0.25 1.09
N ALA A 163 12.11 -0.90 1.64
CA ALA A 163 13.19 -0.98 2.60
C ALA A 163 14.57 -0.65 2.00
N LEU A 164 14.81 -0.97 0.72
CA LEU A 164 15.99 -0.49 0.00
C LEU A 164 15.93 1.01 -0.23
N PHE A 165 14.74 1.53 -0.52
CA PHE A 165 14.55 2.95 -0.73
C PHE A 165 14.79 3.74 0.56
N ALA A 166 14.27 3.26 1.70
CA ALA A 166 14.55 3.82 3.01
C ALA A 166 16.06 3.87 3.31
N ASP A 167 16.82 2.81 2.99
CA ASP A 167 18.27 2.80 3.16
C ASP A 167 18.96 3.89 2.31
N TYR A 168 18.51 4.10 1.08
CA TYR A 168 19.04 5.15 0.21
C TYR A 168 18.75 6.54 0.78
N LEU A 169 17.52 6.81 1.21
CA LEU A 169 17.14 8.07 1.84
C LEU A 169 18.04 8.35 3.05
N LYS A 170 18.20 7.36 3.94
CA LYS A 170 19.07 7.45 5.13
C LYS A 170 20.53 7.72 4.77
N LYS A 171 21.09 7.02 3.77
CA LYS A 171 22.47 7.23 3.31
C LYS A 171 22.70 8.63 2.74
N ASN A 172 21.66 9.25 2.19
CA ASN A 172 21.70 10.61 1.66
C ASN A 172 21.29 11.68 2.69
N GLY A 173 21.27 11.33 3.98
CA GLY A 173 21.10 12.30 5.07
C GLY A 173 19.65 12.61 5.44
N ALA A 174 18.68 11.91 4.86
CA ALA A 174 17.28 12.08 5.25
C ALA A 174 17.03 11.56 6.67
N HIS A 175 16.11 12.21 7.37
CA HIS A 175 15.45 11.65 8.55
C HIS A 175 14.16 10.96 8.10
N VAL A 176 14.06 9.65 8.33
CA VAL A 176 13.01 8.78 7.80
C VAL A 176 12.14 8.25 8.95
N THR A 177 10.87 8.62 8.92
CA THR A 177 9.81 7.89 9.62
C THR A 177 9.18 6.92 8.65
N PHE A 178 9.18 5.63 8.98
CA PHE A 178 8.57 4.58 8.17
C PHE A 178 7.31 4.09 8.87
N ALA A 179 6.17 4.19 8.19
CA ALA A 179 4.87 3.84 8.73
C ALA A 179 4.27 2.64 8.00
N VAL A 180 3.79 1.67 8.79
CA VAL A 180 3.13 0.43 8.33
C VAL A 180 1.79 0.26 9.03
N ARG A 181 0.93 -0.66 8.60
CA ARG A 181 -0.40 -0.80 9.20
C ARG A 181 -0.35 -1.21 10.67
N GLY A 182 -1.24 -0.63 11.48
CA GLY A 182 -1.35 -0.91 12.91
C GLY A 182 -1.94 -2.29 13.25
N ALA A 183 -2.69 -2.88 12.33
CA ALA A 183 -3.12 -4.28 12.39
C ALA A 183 -3.24 -4.84 10.97
N PRO A 184 -3.24 -6.18 10.80
CA PRO A 184 -3.42 -6.81 9.50
C PRO A 184 -4.71 -6.36 8.82
N ILE A 185 -4.59 -5.95 7.56
CA ILE A 185 -5.71 -5.67 6.67
C ILE A 185 -5.24 -5.93 5.25
N LEU A 186 -5.97 -6.80 4.54
CA LEU A 186 -5.56 -7.33 3.25
C LEU A 186 -4.10 -7.83 3.28
N ASN A 187 -3.36 -7.59 2.21
CA ASN A 187 -1.96 -7.91 2.10
C ASN A 187 -1.05 -6.75 2.52
N ASP A 188 -1.58 -5.74 3.22
CA ASP A 188 -0.79 -4.59 3.66
C ASP A 188 0.27 -4.99 4.69
N ALA A 189 1.42 -4.34 4.61
CA ALA A 189 2.54 -4.58 5.50
C ALA A 189 2.28 -4.06 6.91
N THR A 190 2.72 -4.82 7.91
CA THR A 190 2.55 -4.52 9.33
C THR A 190 3.90 -4.30 10.02
N MET A 191 3.88 -3.98 11.31
CA MET A 191 5.08 -3.90 12.14
C MET A 191 5.90 -5.19 12.12
N GLU A 192 5.25 -6.36 12.09
CA GLU A 192 5.93 -7.66 12.00
C GLU A 192 6.78 -7.75 10.71
N ASP A 193 6.19 -7.37 9.58
CA ASP A 193 6.85 -7.40 8.27
C ASP A 193 8.03 -6.41 8.21
N ALA A 194 7.84 -5.20 8.74
CA ALA A 194 8.88 -4.18 8.76
C ALA A 194 10.08 -4.56 9.66
N VAL A 195 9.80 -5.11 10.84
CA VAL A 195 10.84 -5.60 11.77
C VAL A 195 11.57 -6.80 11.18
N ALA A 196 10.88 -7.71 10.49
CA ALA A 196 11.52 -8.84 9.81
C ALA A 196 12.52 -8.38 8.73
N LEU A 197 12.26 -7.23 8.09
CA LEU A 197 13.20 -6.58 7.17
C LEU A 197 14.26 -5.74 7.91
N GLY A 198 14.17 -5.57 9.22
CA GLY A 198 15.13 -4.79 10.01
C GLY A 198 14.98 -3.27 9.85
N LEU A 199 13.79 -2.79 9.49
CA LEU A 199 13.52 -1.35 9.39
C LEU A 199 13.62 -0.64 10.75
N ASP A 200 13.26 -1.35 11.82
CA ASP A 200 13.38 -0.91 13.22
C ASP A 200 14.77 -0.41 13.63
N ARG A 201 15.82 -0.88 12.92
CA ARG A 201 17.22 -0.50 13.17
C ARG A 201 17.82 0.41 12.10
N ARG A 202 17.10 0.63 11.00
CA ARG A 202 17.62 1.32 9.80
C ARG A 202 17.00 2.71 9.59
N VAL A 203 15.77 2.92 10.04
CA VAL A 203 15.10 4.22 9.99
C VAL A 203 15.14 4.94 11.33
N ASP A 204 14.82 6.23 11.37
CA ASP A 204 14.83 7.01 12.62
C ASP A 204 13.61 6.70 13.49
N LEU A 205 12.47 6.40 12.86
CA LEU A 205 11.24 6.00 13.54
C LEU A 205 10.49 4.96 12.70
N LEU A 206 10.28 3.76 13.24
CA LEU A 206 9.31 2.80 12.72
C LEU A 206 8.04 2.90 13.57
N THR A 207 6.88 3.12 12.94
CA THR A 207 5.62 3.38 13.66
C THR A 207 4.42 2.75 12.93
N PRO A 208 3.38 2.31 13.65
CA PRO A 208 2.14 1.93 12.99
C PRO A 208 1.34 3.15 12.52
N THR A 209 0.44 2.98 11.55
CA THR A 209 -0.51 4.03 11.12
C THR A 209 -1.67 4.21 12.09
N THR A 210 -1.93 3.21 12.95
CA THR A 210 -2.99 3.22 13.97
C THR A 210 -2.55 2.41 15.20
N ASP A 211 -3.19 2.62 16.35
CA ASP A 211 -2.96 1.79 17.54
C ASP A 211 -3.83 0.51 17.50
N GLY A 212 -3.44 -0.45 16.66
CA GLY A 212 -4.06 -1.78 16.59
C GLY A 212 -5.36 -1.85 15.78
N ILE A 213 -5.68 -0.82 14.99
CA ILE A 213 -6.89 -0.79 14.15
C ILE A 213 -6.52 -1.19 12.73
N ALA A 214 -7.21 -2.21 12.20
CA ALA A 214 -7.09 -2.62 10.80
C ALA A 214 -7.72 -1.54 9.90
N GLU A 215 -6.91 -0.67 9.32
CA GLU A 215 -7.33 0.50 8.53
C GLU A 215 -6.48 0.61 7.26
N LEU A 216 -7.13 0.69 6.10
CA LEU A 216 -6.53 0.96 4.81
C LEU A 216 -6.16 2.43 4.68
N GLY A 217 -5.03 2.69 4.02
CA GLY A 217 -4.54 4.05 3.84
C GLY A 217 -4.12 4.70 5.16
N LEU A 218 -4.33 6.02 5.25
CA LEU A 218 -4.07 6.79 6.48
C LEU A 218 -5.33 7.50 6.95
N ASN A 219 -5.89 7.04 8.07
CA ASN A 219 -6.89 7.80 8.79
C ASN A 219 -6.22 8.64 9.89
N ARG A 220 -6.11 9.96 9.68
CA ARG A 220 -5.43 10.88 10.60
C ARG A 220 -6.05 10.91 12.00
N GLU A 221 -7.35 10.61 12.13
CA GLU A 221 -8.02 10.56 13.44
C GLU A 221 -7.53 9.40 14.31
N HIS A 222 -6.99 8.36 13.68
CA HIS A 222 -6.44 7.18 14.36
C HIS A 222 -4.91 7.16 14.37
N ALA A 223 -4.25 8.17 13.80
CA ALA A 223 -2.80 8.22 13.75
C ALA A 223 -2.21 8.38 15.16
N PRO A 224 -1.27 7.53 15.57
CA PRO A 224 -0.66 7.67 16.89
C PRO A 224 0.14 8.98 16.99
N PRO A 225 0.35 9.53 18.20
CA PRO A 225 1.03 10.80 18.39
C PRO A 225 2.41 10.89 17.70
N ALA A 226 3.16 9.78 17.67
CA ALA A 226 4.46 9.73 17.01
C ALA A 226 4.37 9.93 15.49
N LEU A 227 3.34 9.35 14.84
CA LEU A 227 3.12 9.53 13.41
C LEU A 227 2.54 10.92 13.10
N ALA A 228 1.61 11.42 13.92
CA ALA A 228 1.07 12.77 13.77
C ALA A 228 2.18 13.83 13.85
N ASP A 229 3.05 13.73 14.86
CA ASP A 229 4.21 14.60 15.02
C ASP A 229 5.21 14.51 13.86
N ALA A 230 5.41 13.28 13.35
CA ALA A 230 6.25 13.06 12.19
C ALA A 230 5.64 13.67 10.91
N LEU A 231 4.32 13.62 10.71
CA LEU A 231 3.66 14.25 9.57
C LEU A 231 3.76 15.78 9.63
N ASP A 232 3.50 16.38 10.80
CA ASP A 232 3.49 17.84 10.98
C ASP A 232 4.83 18.50 10.68
N ARG A 233 5.93 17.79 10.94
CA ARG A 233 7.28 18.32 10.71
C ARG A 233 7.84 17.93 9.33
N ALA A 234 7.15 17.10 8.55
CA ALA A 234 7.75 16.47 7.36
C ALA A 234 7.98 17.49 6.25
N THR A 235 9.06 17.31 5.49
CA THR A 235 9.28 18.06 4.25
C THR A 235 8.70 17.33 3.04
N LEU A 236 8.47 16.02 3.19
CA LEU A 236 7.90 15.16 2.16
C LEU A 236 7.18 13.97 2.81
N VAL A 237 6.00 13.64 2.30
CA VAL A 237 5.35 12.35 2.53
C VAL A 237 5.50 11.51 1.26
N ILE A 238 6.08 10.32 1.37
CA ILE A 238 6.05 9.31 0.30
C ILE A 238 4.89 8.38 0.60
N ALA A 239 3.85 8.42 -0.23
CA ALA A 239 2.64 7.63 -0.10
C ALA A 239 2.63 6.50 -1.14
N LYS A 240 2.68 5.24 -0.68
CA LYS A 240 2.61 4.06 -1.54
C LYS A 240 1.17 3.61 -1.75
N GLY A 241 0.81 3.20 -2.97
CA GLY A 241 -0.48 2.57 -3.25
C GLY A 241 -1.70 3.51 -3.27
N MET A 242 -2.80 2.99 -3.81
CA MET A 242 -4.01 3.78 -4.08
C MET A 242 -4.77 4.15 -2.80
N ALA A 243 -4.78 3.30 -1.77
CA ALA A 243 -5.48 3.61 -0.52
C ALA A 243 -4.87 4.80 0.22
N ASN A 244 -3.53 4.91 0.22
CA ASN A 244 -2.86 6.10 0.76
C ASN A 244 -3.15 7.34 -0.13
N TYR A 245 -3.20 7.20 -1.46
CA TYR A 245 -3.63 8.29 -2.36
C TYR A 245 -5.04 8.78 -2.01
N GLU A 246 -6.03 7.90 -1.96
CA GLU A 246 -7.42 8.26 -1.65
C GLU A 246 -7.59 8.87 -0.25
N SER A 247 -6.73 8.49 0.70
CA SER A 247 -6.76 9.03 2.06
C SER A 247 -6.22 10.47 2.15
N LEU A 248 -5.28 10.82 1.26
CA LEU A 248 -4.51 12.06 1.35
C LEU A 248 -4.89 13.09 0.29
N SER A 249 -5.47 12.67 -0.84
CA SER A 249 -5.70 13.53 -2.02
C SER A 249 -6.66 14.70 -1.75
N ASP A 250 -7.60 14.53 -0.81
CA ASP A 250 -8.55 15.58 -0.41
C ASP A 250 -8.04 16.44 0.78
N GLY A 251 -6.87 16.13 1.34
CA GLY A 251 -6.29 16.82 2.49
C GLY A 251 -5.67 18.17 2.13
N ARG A 252 -6.10 19.25 2.80
CA ARG A 252 -5.59 20.62 2.54
C ARG A 252 -4.46 21.11 3.44
N ASP A 253 -4.07 20.30 4.42
CA ASP A 253 -3.02 20.62 5.40
C ASP A 253 -2.04 19.45 5.50
N LEU A 254 -1.42 19.12 4.38
CA LEU A 254 -0.37 18.13 4.28
C LEU A 254 0.91 18.81 3.75
N PRO A 255 2.10 18.35 4.19
CA PRO A 255 3.33 18.66 3.47
C PRO A 255 3.24 18.10 2.03
N PRO A 256 4.17 18.47 1.14
CA PRO A 256 4.23 17.87 -0.20
C PRO A 256 4.16 16.34 -0.15
N VAL A 257 3.30 15.76 -0.98
CA VAL A 257 3.05 14.31 -1.04
C VAL A 257 3.51 13.77 -2.39
N ALA A 258 4.43 12.81 -2.35
CA ALA A 258 4.82 12.00 -3.47
C ALA A 258 4.02 10.70 -3.50
N TYR A 259 3.14 10.56 -4.48
CA TYR A 259 2.38 9.34 -4.73
C TYR A 259 3.20 8.41 -5.63
N LEU A 260 3.67 7.31 -5.05
CA LEU A 260 4.39 6.26 -5.77
C LEU A 260 3.48 5.04 -5.89
N MET A 261 2.82 4.89 -7.03
CA MET A 261 1.82 3.84 -7.23
C MET A 261 1.63 3.47 -8.70
N SER A 262 0.90 2.38 -8.92
CA SER A 262 0.34 2.05 -10.23
C SER A 262 -1.15 2.38 -10.22
N VAL A 263 -1.65 3.01 -11.29
CA VAL A 263 -3.08 3.31 -11.45
C VAL A 263 -3.80 2.04 -11.90
N LYS A 264 -4.49 1.35 -10.97
CA LYS A 264 -5.07 0.02 -11.24
C LYS A 264 -6.57 0.03 -11.55
N CYS A 265 -7.28 1.13 -11.34
CA CYS A 265 -8.72 1.20 -11.59
C CYS A 265 -9.18 2.53 -12.20
N ALA A 266 -10.30 2.48 -12.92
CA ALA A 266 -10.85 3.62 -13.64
C ALA A 266 -11.25 4.80 -12.73
N PRO A 267 -11.85 4.61 -11.53
CA PRO A 267 -12.17 5.72 -10.64
C PRO A 267 -10.94 6.54 -10.26
N ILE A 268 -9.86 5.88 -9.87
CA ILE A 268 -8.58 6.55 -9.53
C ILE A 268 -7.98 7.22 -10.75
N GLY A 269 -7.99 6.55 -11.91
CA GLY A 269 -7.48 7.14 -13.14
C GLY A 269 -8.22 8.41 -13.57
N ALA A 270 -9.54 8.44 -13.36
CA ALA A 270 -10.37 9.62 -13.62
C ALA A 270 -10.12 10.74 -12.60
N ASP A 271 -10.01 10.41 -11.31
CA ASP A 271 -9.77 11.37 -10.22
C ASP A 271 -8.41 12.07 -10.37
N ILE A 272 -7.37 11.29 -10.66
CA ILE A 272 -6.00 11.81 -10.80
C ILE A 272 -5.70 12.37 -12.20
N GLY A 273 -6.51 12.02 -13.21
CA GLY A 273 -6.31 12.39 -14.61
C GLY A 273 -5.20 11.60 -15.32
N ILE A 274 -4.91 10.38 -14.87
CA ILE A 274 -3.83 9.52 -15.42
C ILE A 274 -4.42 8.16 -15.85
N PRO A 275 -4.07 7.62 -17.03
CA PRO A 275 -4.64 6.36 -17.52
C PRO A 275 -4.38 5.16 -16.60
N VAL A 276 -5.32 4.21 -16.58
CA VAL A 276 -5.14 2.88 -15.96
C VAL A 276 -3.95 2.15 -16.60
N GLY A 277 -3.15 1.48 -15.78
CA GLY A 277 -1.90 0.82 -16.17
C GLY A 277 -0.66 1.72 -16.05
N SER A 278 -0.82 3.02 -15.78
CA SER A 278 0.30 3.93 -15.59
C SER A 278 1.02 3.68 -14.28
N ARG A 279 2.36 3.79 -14.31
CA ARG A 279 3.21 3.84 -13.11
C ARG A 279 3.60 5.27 -12.84
N VAL A 280 3.36 5.74 -11.62
CA VAL A 280 3.52 7.16 -11.31
C VAL A 280 4.46 7.35 -10.13
N ALA A 281 5.35 8.31 -10.27
CA ALA A 281 5.95 9.05 -9.18
C ALA A 281 5.46 10.50 -9.34
N LEU A 282 4.33 10.81 -8.71
CA LEU A 282 3.64 12.10 -8.86
C LEU A 282 3.81 12.93 -7.58
N LEU A 283 4.32 14.15 -7.71
CA LEU A 283 4.39 15.10 -6.62
C LEU A 283 3.14 15.99 -6.59
N ARG A 284 2.55 16.18 -5.39
CA ARG A 284 1.50 17.16 -5.12
C ARG A 284 1.93 18.04 -3.96
N GLU A 285 1.84 19.35 -4.15
CA GLU A 285 2.13 20.39 -3.17
C GLU A 285 0.85 21.09 -2.70
#